data_AF-X1BYF8-F1
#
_entry.id   AF-X1BYF8-F1
#
_cell.length_a   1.000
_cell.length_b   1.000
_cell.length_c   1.000
_cell.angle_alpha   90.00
_cell.angle_beta   90.00
_cell.angle_gamma   90.00
#
_symmetry.space_group_name_H-M   'P 1'
#
loop_
_entity.id
_entity.type
_entity.pdbx_description
1 polymer ?
#
loop_
_entity_poly.entity_id
_entity_poly.type
_entity_poly.pdbx_seq_one_letter_code
_entity_poly.pdbx_strand_id
1 'polypeptide(L)'
;MPASFRGYVVPGGVLDKCSKCGQLVWVSPSSLLIMHDNPGMDILCTLCSLTKIKKDKEFEIADITLAQAEEFEEYLDSEEPVE
;
A
#
# COMPACT_ATOMS: atom_id res chain seq x y z
N MET A 1 -3.46 4.76 5.26
CA MET A 1 -3.36 6.22 5.55
C MET A 1 -4.21 6.57 6.77
N PRO A 2 -3.79 7.45 7.69
CA PRO A 2 -4.69 8.03 8.69
C PRO A 2 -5.98 8.62 8.08
N ALA A 3 -7.14 8.34 8.67
CA ALA A 3 -8.42 8.89 8.23
C ALA A 3 -8.54 10.40 8.47
N SER A 4 -7.78 10.93 9.42
CA SER A 4 -7.72 12.35 9.76
C SER A 4 -6.89 13.19 8.79
N PHE A 5 -6.29 12.59 7.76
CA PHE A 5 -5.47 13.31 6.81
C PHE A 5 -6.35 14.15 5.88
N ARG A 6 -6.20 15.48 5.94
CA ARG A 6 -7.04 16.42 5.18
C ARG A 6 -6.83 16.23 3.66
N GLY A 7 -7.92 16.25 2.91
CA GLY A 7 -7.90 16.15 1.44
C GLY A 7 -7.78 14.72 0.89
N TYR A 8 -7.75 13.71 1.75
CA TYR A 8 -7.62 12.31 1.32
C TYR A 8 -8.86 11.50 1.69
N VAL A 9 -9.57 11.03 0.67
CA VAL A 9 -10.71 10.12 0.77
C VAL A 9 -10.43 8.96 -0.18
N VAL A 10 -10.67 7.73 0.28
CA VAL A 10 -10.57 6.54 -0.57
C VAL A 10 -11.98 6.15 -1.00
N PRO A 11 -12.40 6.39 -2.25
CA PRO A 11 -13.73 6.03 -2.71
C PRO A 11 -14.00 4.53 -2.52
N GLY A 12 -15.16 4.20 -1.95
CA GLY A 12 -15.52 2.82 -1.60
C GLY A 12 -14.70 2.21 -0.46
N GLY A 13 -13.75 2.94 0.10
CA GLY A 13 -12.99 2.51 1.27
C GLY A 13 -13.83 2.57 2.54
N VAL A 14 -13.44 1.75 3.52
CA VAL A 14 -14.03 1.75 4.86
C VAL A 14 -13.03 2.28 5.88
N LEU A 15 -13.55 2.67 7.04
CA LEU A 15 -12.73 3.09 8.16
C LEU A 15 -12.53 1.91 9.11
N ASP A 16 -11.28 1.67 9.47
CA ASP A 16 -10.93 0.70 10.52
C ASP A 16 -9.78 1.24 11.38
N LYS A 17 -9.41 0.52 12.44
CA LYS A 17 -8.33 0.89 13.33
C LYS A 17 -7.04 0.18 12.92
N CYS A 18 -5.94 0.92 12.96
CA CYS A 18 -4.61 0.34 12.89
C CYS A 18 -4.41 -0.62 14.08
N SER A 19 -4.12 -1.90 13.82
CA SER A 19 -3.86 -2.93 14.84
C SER A 19 -2.72 -2.55 15.79
N LYS A 20 -1.80 -1.68 15.35
CA LYS A 20 -0.62 -1.29 16.14
C LYS A 20 -0.80 -0.04 16.99
N CYS A 21 -1.35 1.03 16.42
CA CYS A 21 -1.46 2.33 17.10
C CYS A 21 -2.89 2.75 17.45
N GLY A 22 -3.91 1.98 17.03
CA GLY A 22 -5.32 2.25 17.30
C GLY A 22 -5.92 3.43 16.52
N GLN A 23 -5.12 4.14 15.73
CA GLN A 23 -5.59 5.27 14.92
C GLN A 23 -6.53 4.80 13.81
N LEU A 24 -7.57 5.59 13.55
CA LEU A 24 -8.49 5.34 12.44
C LEU A 24 -7.78 5.52 11.09
N VAL A 25 -7.95 4.57 10.20
CA VAL A 25 -7.33 4.51 8.87
C VAL A 25 -8.35 4.22 7.79
N TRP A 26 -8.09 4.73 6.59
CA TRP A 26 -8.79 4.28 5.40
C TRP A 26 -8.24 2.92 4.96
N VAL A 27 -9.15 1.97 4.75
CA VAL A 27 -8.89 0.67 4.14
C VAL A 27 -9.49 0.70 2.73
N SER A 28 -8.65 0.53 1.71
CA SER A 28 -9.13 0.54 0.33
C SER A 28 -9.92 -0.74 0.00
N PRO A 29 -10.82 -0.70 -1.01
CA PRO A 29 -11.49 -1.90 -1.50
C PRO A 29 -10.53 -3.04 -1.87
N SER A 30 -9.40 -2.70 -2.49
CA SER A 30 -8.36 -3.69 -2.82
C SER A 30 -7.76 -4.35 -1.57
N SER A 31 -7.49 -3.59 -0.51
CA SER A 31 -7.04 -4.16 0.76
C SER A 31 -8.10 -5.04 1.41
N LEU A 32 -9.38 -4.67 1.33
CA LEU A 32 -10.48 -5.51 1.83
C LEU A 32 -10.52 -6.88 1.13
N LEU A 33 -10.32 -6.91 -0.19
CA LEU A 33 -10.27 -8.16 -0.95
C LEU A 33 -9.10 -9.04 -0.50
N ILE A 34 -7.90 -8.46 -0.35
CA ILE A 34 -6.73 -9.21 0.13
C ILE A 34 -6.97 -9.76 1.54
N MET A 35 -7.60 -8.99 2.43
CA MET A 35 -7.93 -9.44 3.79
C MET A 35 -9.01 -10.51 3.82
N HIS A 36 -9.95 -10.49 2.89
CA HIS A 36 -10.93 -11.57 2.73
C HIS A 36 -10.22 -12.90 2.40
N ASP A 37 -9.26 -12.85 1.47
CA ASP A 37 -8.53 -14.04 1.03
C ASP A 37 -7.45 -14.48 2.03
N ASN A 38 -7.02 -13.57 2.92
CA ASN A 38 -5.99 -13.80 3.93
C ASN A 38 -6.51 -13.43 5.34
N PRO A 39 -7.34 -14.28 5.96
CA PRO A 39 -7.89 -13.99 7.28
C PRO A 39 -6.78 -13.89 8.33
N GLY A 40 -6.87 -12.87 9.18
CA GLY A 40 -5.91 -12.62 10.27
C GLY A 40 -4.76 -11.68 9.92
N MET A 41 -4.75 -11.07 8.73
CA MET A 41 -3.82 -9.98 8.43
C MET A 41 -4.07 -8.74 9.30
N ASP A 42 -2.99 -8.12 9.77
CA ASP A 42 -3.04 -6.86 10.50
C ASP A 42 -3.32 -5.66 9.59
N ILE A 43 -4.31 -4.85 9.96
CA ILE A 43 -4.51 -3.54 9.35
C ILE A 43 -3.52 -2.55 9.95
N LEU A 44 -2.59 -2.02 9.15
CA LEU A 44 -1.61 -1.06 9.62
C LEU A 44 -1.80 0.31 8.94
N CYS A 45 -1.67 1.39 9.72
CA CYS A 45 -1.50 2.71 9.13
C CYS A 45 -0.18 2.78 8.37
N THR A 46 -0.08 3.70 7.41
CA THR A 46 1.11 3.85 6.56
C THR A 46 2.40 3.98 7.38
N LEU A 47 2.37 4.74 8.47
CA LEU A 47 3.53 4.92 9.36
C LEU A 47 3.92 3.62 10.08
N CYS A 48 2.95 2.88 10.60
CA CYS A 48 3.20 1.60 11.26
C CYS A 48 3.70 0.55 10.26
N SER A 49 3.15 0.53 9.04
CA SER A 49 3.61 -0.36 7.96
C SER A 49 5.06 -0.07 7.58
N LEU A 50 5.41 1.20 7.29
CA LEU A 50 6.78 1.60 6.99
C LEU A 50 7.76 1.30 8.13
N THR A 51 7.33 1.48 9.38
CA THR A 51 8.15 1.15 10.54
C THR A 51 8.36 -0.35 10.68
N LYS A 52 7.34 -1.16 10.36
CA LYS A 52 7.44 -2.63 10.35
C LYS A 52 8.44 -3.06 9.27
N ILE A 53 8.26 -2.61 8.03
CA ILE A 53 9.15 -2.91 6.90
C ILE A 53 10.61 -2.54 7.22
N LYS A 54 10.86 -1.34 7.77
CA LYS A 54 12.22 -0.91 8.14
C LYS A 54 12.89 -1.77 9.21
N LYS A 55 12.11 -2.41 10.07
CA LYS A 55 12.63 -3.27 11.16
C LYS A 55 12.72 -4.73 10.75
N ASP A 56 12.05 -5.09 9.66
CA ASP A 56 11.98 -6.43 9.16
C ASP A 56 13.20 -6.70 8.28
N LYS A 57 14.17 -7.44 8.82
CA LYS A 57 15.43 -7.76 8.12
C LYS A 57 15.27 -8.87 7.08
N GLU A 58 14.15 -9.60 7.14
CA GLU A 58 13.81 -10.68 6.18
C GLU A 58 12.91 -10.15 5.05
N PHE A 59 12.41 -8.91 5.17
CA PHE A 59 11.65 -8.27 4.11
C PHE A 59 12.61 -7.73 3.05
N GLU A 60 13.19 -8.64 2.27
CA GLU A 60 13.81 -8.31 1.00
C GLU A 60 12.68 -7.86 0.06
N ILE A 61 12.62 -6.56 -0.23
CA ILE A 61 12.00 -6.13 -1.48
C ILE A 61 12.88 -6.78 -2.54
N ALA A 62 12.40 -7.87 -3.14
CA ALA A 62 13.11 -8.52 -4.22
C ALA A 62 13.53 -7.44 -5.22
N ASP A 63 14.83 -7.36 -5.50
CA ASP A 63 15.33 -6.48 -6.55
C ASP A 63 14.51 -6.74 -7.81
N ILE A 64 14.13 -5.66 -8.50
CA ILE A 64 13.44 -5.79 -9.78
C ILE A 64 14.30 -6.67 -10.69
N THR A 65 13.68 -7.68 -11.26
CA THR A 65 14.37 -8.49 -12.27
C THR A 65 14.64 -7.62 -13.50
N LEU A 66 15.64 -8.01 -14.31
CA LEU A 66 15.97 -7.29 -15.54
C LEU A 66 14.74 -7.14 -16.45
N ALA A 67 13.92 -8.20 -16.55
CA ALA A 67 12.69 -8.20 -17.33
C ALA A 67 11.63 -7.22 -16.79
N GLN A 68 11.50 -7.09 -15.47
CA GLN A 68 10.61 -6.10 -14.87
C GLN A 68 11.12 -4.68 -15.11
N ALA A 69 12.44 -4.46 -15.08
CA ALA A 69 13.03 -3.16 -15.39
C ALA A 69 12.76 -2.76 -16.85
N GLU A 70 12.95 -3.68 -17.81
CA GLU A 70 12.64 -3.47 -19.22
C GLU A 70 11.14 -3.17 -19.44
N GLU A 71 10.24 -3.88 -18.75
CA GLU A 71 8.81 -3.61 -18.79
C GLU A 71 8.48 -2.20 -18.27
N PHE A 72 9.09 -1.78 -17.15
CA PHE A 72 8.90 -0.43 -16.63
C PHE A 72 9.42 0.67 -17.56
N GLU A 73 10.56 0.44 -18.23
CA GLU A 73 11.10 1.38 -19.23
C GLU A 73 10.15 1.50 -20.43
N GLU A 74 9.61 0.39 -20.95
CA GLU A 74 8.63 0.41 -22.05
C GLU A 74 7.33 1.13 -21.66
N TYR A 75 6.85 0.95 -20.41
CA TYR A 75 5.69 1.67 -19.90
C TYR A 75 5.94 3.18 -19.75
N LEU A 76 7.13 3.59 -19.31
CA LEU A 76 7.49 5.00 -19.15
C LEU A 76 7.73 5.70 -20.49
N ASP A 77 8.28 4.99 -21.48
CA ASP A 77 8.49 5.52 -22.83
C ASP A 77 7.19 5.54 -23.66
N SER A 78 6.19 4.74 -23.31
CA SER A 78 4.88 4.72 -23.98
C SER A 78 3.89 5.77 -23.45
N GLU A 79 4.17 6.42 -22.32
CA GLU A 79 3.46 7.62 -21.89
C GLU A 79 4.09 8.87 -22.53
N GLU A 80 3.81 9.12 -23.81
CA GLU A 80 4.05 10.44 -24.42
C GLU A 80 3.31 11.53 -23.60
N PRO A 81 3.90 12.74 -23.45
CA PRO A 81 3.24 13.84 -22.78
C PRO A 81 1.94 14.18 -23.52
N VAL A 82 0.82 14.15 -22.81
CA VAL A 82 -0.43 14.74 -23.29
C VAL A 82 -0.20 16.25 -23.45
N GLU A 83 -0.02 16.70 -24.70
CA GLU A 83 -0.08 18.13 -25.08
C GLU A 83 -1.47 18.74 -24.80
#